data_AF-A0A8I1QFM7-F1
#
_entry.id   AF-A0A8I1QFM7-F1
#
_cell.length_a   1.000
_cell.length_b   1.000
_cell.length_c   1.000
_cell.angle_alpha   90.00
_cell.angle_beta   90.00
_cell.angle_gamma   90.00
#
_symmetry.space_group_name_H-M   'P 1'
#
loop_
_entity.id
_entity.type
_entity.pdbx_description
1 polymer ?
#
loop_
_entity_poly.entity_id
_entity_poly.type
_entity_poly.pdbx_seq_one_letter_code
_entity_poly.pdbx_strand_id
1 'polypeptide(L)'
;MRHLFAFACLLFALIGTAHADEKAFQNPLNGKNRLDYCYSWQTGCGHEAADAFCAGKGFQNATSFQIAKGAGLLTPTRTLGDGSVCDGPTCDSFGTITCYKPGAGDVYIEPKVKGVRVDWCFAWQKGCGQKAADAFCQSKGYAAAAKFSKAKSSARPACSAPASSATTPIAMVSLRCSAPNSVRHPDPASTLSRPVVAIGC
;
A
#
# COMPACT_ATOMS: atom_id res chain seq x y z
N MET A 1 -46.39 -26.66 -24.40
CA MET A 1 -45.94 -25.40 -23.76
C MET A 1 -45.12 -25.71 -22.51
N ARG A 2 -43.90 -26.23 -22.68
CA ARG A 2 -43.07 -26.76 -21.58
C ARG A 2 -41.60 -26.38 -21.76
N HIS A 3 -41.33 -25.15 -22.22
CA HIS A 3 -39.96 -24.68 -22.48
C HIS A 3 -39.71 -23.22 -22.07
N LEU A 4 -40.60 -22.60 -21.28
CA LEU A 4 -40.49 -21.17 -20.91
C LEU A 4 -39.79 -20.89 -19.56
N PHE A 5 -39.29 -21.90 -18.85
CA PHE A 5 -38.69 -21.74 -17.51
C PHE A 5 -37.27 -22.32 -17.37
N ALA A 6 -36.45 -22.29 -18.42
CA ALA A 6 -35.09 -22.84 -18.35
C ALA A 6 -33.96 -21.87 -18.78
N PHE A 7 -34.23 -20.57 -18.89
CA PHE A 7 -33.23 -19.56 -19.31
C PHE A 7 -32.99 -18.45 -18.27
N ALA A 8 -33.36 -18.68 -17.00
CA ALA A 8 -33.26 -17.66 -15.94
C ALA A 8 -32.08 -17.85 -14.98
N CYS A 9 -31.11 -18.73 -15.25
CA CYS A 9 -30.07 -19.07 -14.28
C CYS A 9 -28.66 -19.27 -14.87
N LEU A 10 -28.30 -18.49 -15.90
CA LEU A 10 -26.92 -18.47 -16.42
C LEU A 10 -26.34 -17.06 -16.58
N LEU A 11 -26.78 -16.13 -15.73
CA LEU A 11 -26.03 -14.92 -15.38
C LEU A 11 -25.24 -15.22 -14.10
N PHE A 12 -24.30 -16.17 -14.19
CA PHE A 12 -23.35 -16.42 -13.11
C PHE A 12 -22.40 -15.22 -13.05
N ALA A 13 -22.49 -14.50 -11.93
CA ALA A 13 -21.77 -13.27 -11.66
C ALA A 13 -20.25 -13.46 -11.83
N LEU A 14 -19.66 -12.69 -12.74
CA LEU A 14 -18.23 -12.40 -12.74
C LEU A 14 -17.93 -11.46 -11.56
N ILE A 15 -17.87 -12.03 -10.36
CA ILE A 15 -17.36 -11.31 -9.19
C ILE A 15 -15.84 -11.31 -9.34
N GLY A 16 -15.30 -10.29 -10.01
CA GLY A 16 -13.86 -10.08 -10.10
C GLY A 16 -13.30 -9.74 -8.72
N THR A 17 -12.54 -10.65 -8.12
CA THR A 17 -11.71 -10.35 -6.95
C THR A 17 -10.56 -9.45 -7.42
N ALA A 18 -10.56 -8.19 -7.01
CA ALA A 18 -9.45 -7.28 -7.29
C ALA A 18 -8.27 -7.65 -6.38
N HIS A 19 -7.44 -8.58 -6.84
CA HIS A 19 -6.19 -8.93 -6.18
C HIS A 19 -5.17 -7.78 -6.28
N ALA A 20 -4.31 -7.68 -5.27
CA ALA A 20 -3.03 -6.97 -5.42
C ALA A 20 -2.30 -7.49 -6.65
N ASP A 21 -1.89 -6.57 -7.51
CA ASP A 21 -1.21 -6.88 -8.76
C ASP A 21 0.29 -6.63 -8.57
N GLU A 22 1.06 -7.71 -8.54
CA GLU A 22 2.51 -7.66 -8.54
C GLU A 22 3.05 -8.10 -9.90
N LYS A 23 3.99 -7.31 -10.44
CA LYS A 23 4.63 -7.61 -11.71
C LYS A 23 6.13 -7.40 -11.65
N ALA A 24 6.87 -8.46 -11.95
CA ALA A 24 8.30 -8.41 -12.15
C ALA A 24 8.65 -7.99 -13.59
N PHE A 25 9.51 -7.00 -13.72
CA PHE A 25 10.10 -6.54 -14.97
C PHE A 25 11.56 -6.96 -15.01
N GLN A 26 11.88 -7.84 -15.95
CA GLN A 26 13.25 -8.31 -16.20
C GLN A 26 13.96 -7.33 -17.11
N ASN A 27 15.18 -6.95 -16.75
CA ASN A 27 16.06 -6.08 -17.52
C ASN A 27 15.33 -4.84 -18.10
N PRO A 28 14.64 -4.03 -17.26
CA PRO A 28 13.78 -2.96 -17.74
C PRO A 28 14.55 -1.94 -18.57
N LEU A 29 13.85 -1.38 -19.56
CA LEU A 29 14.40 -0.40 -20.51
C LEU A 29 13.82 0.99 -20.28
N ASN A 30 14.63 2.01 -20.56
CA ASN A 30 14.19 3.37 -20.79
C ASN A 30 14.49 3.75 -22.26
N GLY A 31 13.45 3.76 -23.09
CA GLY A 31 13.59 3.83 -24.54
C GLY A 31 14.30 2.59 -25.07
N LYS A 32 15.42 2.78 -25.78
CA LYS A 32 16.26 1.71 -26.34
C LYS A 32 17.38 1.24 -25.40
N ASN A 33 17.57 1.96 -24.28
CA ASN A 33 18.67 1.76 -23.35
C ASN A 33 18.21 0.98 -22.12
N ARG A 34 19.15 0.34 -21.42
CA ARG A 34 18.88 -0.25 -20.10
C ARG A 34 18.46 0.86 -19.14
N LEU A 35 17.49 0.58 -18.28
CA LEU A 35 17.14 1.52 -17.22
C LEU A 35 18.31 1.64 -16.26
N ASP A 36 18.86 2.85 -16.12
CA ASP A 36 19.94 3.13 -15.17
C ASP A 36 19.50 2.86 -13.73
N TYR A 37 20.44 2.44 -12.88
CA TYR A 37 20.17 2.19 -11.46
C TYR A 37 19.83 3.48 -10.69
N CYS A 38 20.23 4.65 -11.21
CA CYS A 38 19.96 5.96 -10.66
C CYS A 38 18.82 6.70 -11.37
N TYR A 39 18.05 7.46 -10.60
CA TYR A 39 16.92 8.23 -11.13
C TYR A 39 17.41 9.35 -12.04
N SER A 40 18.44 10.09 -11.61
CA SER A 40 19.20 11.06 -12.43
C SER A 40 20.70 10.79 -12.26
N TRP A 41 21.57 11.48 -13.00
CA TRP A 41 23.01 11.19 -12.99
C TRP A 41 23.59 11.11 -11.57
N GLN A 42 23.96 9.90 -11.15
CA GLN A 42 24.50 9.58 -9.81
C GLN A 42 23.64 10.02 -8.61
N THR A 43 22.34 10.23 -8.80
CA THR A 43 21.41 10.65 -7.73
C THR A 43 20.13 9.83 -7.74
N GLY A 44 19.56 9.57 -6.56
CA GLY A 44 18.29 8.85 -6.43
C GLY A 44 18.37 7.39 -6.89
N CYS A 45 19.42 6.67 -6.46
CA CYS A 45 19.70 5.31 -6.93
C CYS A 45 18.94 4.24 -6.14
N GLY A 46 18.65 3.12 -6.81
CA GLY A 46 17.94 1.99 -6.23
C GLY A 46 16.45 2.29 -6.06
N HIS A 47 15.98 2.45 -4.83
CA HIS A 47 14.55 2.43 -4.55
C HIS A 47 13.79 3.58 -5.21
N GLU A 48 14.37 4.79 -5.21
CA GLU A 48 13.74 5.98 -5.84
C GLU A 48 13.55 5.79 -7.35
N ALA A 49 14.60 5.36 -8.06
CA ALA A 49 14.51 5.05 -9.49
C ALA A 49 13.55 3.88 -9.79
N ALA A 50 13.54 2.85 -8.94
CA ALA A 50 12.63 1.72 -9.07
C ALA A 50 11.16 2.11 -8.88
N ASP A 51 10.88 2.97 -7.89
CA ASP A 51 9.54 3.50 -7.65
C ASP A 51 9.08 4.38 -8.80
N ALA A 52 9.95 5.27 -9.30
CA ALA A 52 9.66 6.09 -10.47
C ALA A 52 9.35 5.24 -11.72
N PHE A 53 10.11 4.17 -11.93
CA PHE A 53 9.82 3.21 -13.00
C PHE A 53 8.44 2.57 -12.82
N CYS A 54 8.12 2.06 -11.63
CA CYS A 54 6.84 1.44 -11.34
C CYS A 54 5.67 2.41 -11.50
N ALA A 55 5.81 3.65 -11.02
CA ALA A 55 4.85 4.72 -11.23
C ALA A 55 4.61 4.98 -12.72
N GLY A 56 5.68 5.06 -13.52
CA GLY A 56 5.60 5.18 -14.98
C GLY A 56 4.94 3.99 -15.68
N LYS A 57 4.85 2.83 -15.02
CA LYS A 57 4.11 1.64 -15.50
C LYS A 57 2.70 1.52 -14.94
N GLY A 58 2.22 2.49 -14.16
CA GLY A 58 0.87 2.48 -13.57
C GLY A 58 0.73 1.63 -12.31
N PHE A 59 1.86 1.26 -11.70
CA PHE A 59 1.95 0.66 -10.37
C PHE A 59 2.22 1.76 -9.33
N GLN A 60 2.12 1.44 -8.05
CA GLN A 60 2.32 2.42 -7.00
C GLN A 60 3.81 2.58 -6.64
N ASN A 61 4.49 1.46 -6.40
CA ASN A 61 5.88 1.45 -5.94
C ASN A 61 6.54 0.10 -6.27
N ALA A 62 7.86 0.03 -6.13
CA ALA A 62 8.60 -1.21 -6.16
C ALA A 62 8.54 -1.90 -4.79
N THR A 63 8.39 -3.22 -4.78
CA THR A 63 8.50 -4.06 -3.57
C THR A 63 9.86 -4.72 -3.46
N SER A 64 10.54 -4.94 -4.59
CA SER A 64 11.90 -5.46 -4.64
C SER A 64 12.58 -5.09 -5.96
N PHE A 65 13.91 -5.06 -5.96
CA PHE A 65 14.70 -4.87 -7.17
C PHE A 65 16.10 -5.46 -7.00
N GLN A 66 16.75 -5.77 -8.13
CA GLN A 66 18.11 -6.30 -8.19
C GLN A 66 18.95 -5.46 -9.14
N ILE A 67 20.20 -5.21 -8.76
CA ILE A 67 21.17 -4.50 -9.58
C ILE A 67 21.86 -5.46 -10.57
N ALA A 68 22.01 -5.03 -11.82
CA ALA A 68 22.85 -5.65 -12.83
C ALA A 68 24.07 -4.74 -13.05
N LYS A 69 25.18 -5.12 -12.41
CA LYS A 69 26.40 -4.31 -12.41
C LYS A 69 27.09 -4.30 -13.78
N GLY A 70 27.62 -3.14 -14.17
CA GLY A 70 28.38 -2.98 -15.42
C GLY A 70 27.59 -3.26 -16.70
N ALA A 71 26.27 -3.13 -16.64
CA ALA A 71 25.39 -3.38 -17.79
C ALA A 71 25.67 -2.44 -18.97
N GLY A 72 26.20 -1.25 -18.71
CA GLY A 72 26.60 -0.28 -19.74
C GLY A 72 27.59 -0.80 -20.77
N LEU A 73 28.42 -1.80 -20.42
CA LEU A 73 29.36 -2.44 -21.36
C LEU A 73 28.69 -3.14 -22.52
N LEU A 74 27.48 -3.66 -22.29
CA LEU A 74 26.74 -4.42 -23.29
C LEU A 74 25.67 -3.54 -23.94
N THR A 75 25.03 -2.69 -23.15
CA THR A 75 23.97 -1.80 -23.62
C THR A 75 23.96 -0.55 -22.75
N PRO A 76 24.08 0.66 -23.33
CA PRO A 76 24.07 1.89 -22.54
C PRO A 76 22.89 1.96 -21.60
N THR A 77 23.12 2.49 -20.40
CA THR A 77 22.06 2.79 -19.44
C THR A 77 21.49 4.17 -19.70
N ARG A 78 20.26 4.42 -19.27
CA ARG A 78 19.61 5.72 -19.33
C ARG A 78 18.80 5.98 -18.07
N THR A 79 19.07 7.08 -17.40
CA THR A 79 18.35 7.56 -16.22
C THR A 79 16.92 8.00 -16.58
N LEU A 80 16.00 7.97 -15.61
CA LEU A 80 14.59 8.33 -15.86
C LEU A 80 14.31 9.83 -15.77
N GLY A 81 14.97 10.54 -14.85
CA GLY A 81 14.67 11.93 -14.51
C GLY A 81 15.22 12.94 -15.52
N ASP A 82 16.50 12.82 -15.85
CA ASP A 82 17.22 13.75 -16.74
C ASP A 82 17.57 13.13 -18.10
N GLY A 83 17.39 11.81 -18.27
CA GLY A 83 17.67 11.11 -19.53
C GLY A 83 19.15 10.96 -19.86
N SER A 84 20.05 11.23 -18.91
CA SER A 84 21.49 10.99 -18.99
C SER A 84 21.80 9.55 -19.43
N VAL A 85 22.85 9.38 -20.24
CA VAL A 85 23.26 8.08 -20.82
C VAL A 85 24.67 7.72 -20.36
N CYS A 86 24.88 6.45 -20.03
CA CYS A 86 26.16 5.92 -19.58
C CYS A 86 26.48 4.62 -20.34
N ASP A 87 27.66 4.50 -20.93
CA ASP A 87 28.09 3.37 -21.79
C ASP A 87 29.41 2.72 -21.35
N GLY A 88 29.83 2.97 -20.11
CA GLY A 88 31.03 2.43 -19.48
C GLY A 88 30.83 1.23 -18.53
N PRO A 89 31.93 0.64 -18.03
CA PRO A 89 31.94 -0.51 -17.11
C PRO A 89 31.35 -0.24 -15.73
N THR A 90 31.25 1.02 -15.33
CA THR A 90 30.69 1.44 -14.05
C THR A 90 29.20 1.77 -14.13
N CYS A 91 28.59 1.64 -15.30
CA CYS A 91 27.19 1.97 -15.50
C CYS A 91 26.34 0.76 -15.12
N ASP A 92 25.71 0.86 -13.96
CA ASP A 92 24.82 -0.17 -13.43
C ASP A 92 23.39 0.04 -13.93
N SER A 93 22.68 -1.06 -14.14
CA SER A 93 21.26 -1.04 -14.50
C SER A 93 20.44 -1.85 -13.51
N PHE A 94 19.11 -1.78 -13.62
CA PHE A 94 18.27 -2.79 -12.97
C PHE A 94 18.32 -4.12 -13.73
N GLY A 95 18.56 -5.21 -13.00
CA GLY A 95 18.38 -6.58 -13.47
C GLY A 95 16.93 -7.02 -13.35
N THR A 96 16.28 -6.71 -12.23
CA THR A 96 14.85 -6.95 -12.02
C THR A 96 14.24 -5.80 -11.22
N ILE A 97 12.99 -5.43 -11.51
CA ILE A 97 12.15 -4.59 -10.64
C ILE A 97 10.79 -5.28 -10.47
N THR A 98 10.38 -5.55 -9.24
CA THR A 98 9.01 -6.00 -8.92
C THR A 98 8.19 -4.81 -8.52
N CYS A 99 7.21 -4.46 -9.34
CA CYS A 99 6.25 -3.41 -9.07
C CYS A 99 5.00 -3.97 -8.41
N TYR A 100 4.41 -3.20 -7.51
CA TYR A 100 3.18 -3.53 -6.81
C TYR A 100 2.13 -2.45 -7.06
N LYS A 101 0.91 -2.92 -7.30
CA LYS A 101 -0.28 -2.09 -7.38
C LYS A 101 -1.32 -2.66 -6.40
N PRO A 102 -1.85 -1.81 -5.49
CA PRO A 102 -2.87 -2.25 -4.59
C PRO A 102 -4.13 -2.76 -5.31
N GLY A 103 -4.60 -3.93 -4.89
CA GLY A 103 -5.90 -4.46 -5.26
C GLY A 103 -7.00 -3.85 -4.38
N ALA A 104 -8.26 -3.97 -4.79
CA ALA A 104 -9.35 -3.62 -3.87
C ALA A 104 -9.48 -4.72 -2.82
N GLY A 105 -9.14 -4.41 -1.57
CA GLY A 105 -9.40 -5.29 -0.45
C GLY A 105 -8.18 -5.96 0.19
N ASP A 106 -6.98 -5.43 -0.02
CA ASP A 106 -5.79 -5.84 0.74
C ASP A 106 -6.04 -5.70 2.24
N VAL A 107 -5.70 -6.76 2.97
CA VAL A 107 -5.93 -6.89 4.41
C VAL A 107 -4.60 -6.79 5.14
N TYR A 108 -4.48 -5.76 5.97
CA TYR A 108 -3.38 -5.58 6.90
C TYR A 108 -3.77 -6.13 8.27
N ILE A 109 -3.02 -7.11 8.76
CA ILE A 109 -3.13 -7.64 10.12
C ILE A 109 -2.06 -7.00 10.98
N GLU A 110 -2.48 -6.49 12.14
CA GLU A 110 -1.65 -5.66 13.03
C GLU A 110 -0.87 -4.59 12.25
N PRO A 111 -1.55 -3.69 11.51
CA PRO A 111 -0.91 -2.73 10.63
C PRO A 111 0.14 -1.92 11.39
N LYS A 112 1.32 -1.73 10.76
CA LYS A 112 2.44 -0.99 11.34
C LYS A 112 2.87 0.19 10.48
N VAL A 113 3.26 1.27 11.14
CA VAL A 113 3.95 2.43 10.55
C VAL A 113 5.31 2.51 11.23
N LYS A 114 6.40 2.48 10.45
CA LYS A 114 7.79 2.49 10.96
C LYS A 114 8.04 1.42 12.04
N GLY A 115 7.47 0.21 11.87
CA GLY A 115 7.61 -0.90 12.82
C GLY A 115 6.72 -0.83 14.06
N VAL A 116 5.99 0.27 14.28
CA VAL A 116 5.07 0.45 15.41
C VAL A 116 3.63 0.21 14.96
N ARG A 117 2.83 -0.49 15.78
CA ARG A 117 1.44 -0.80 15.45
C ARG A 117 0.58 0.48 15.41
N VAL A 118 -0.30 0.56 14.43
CA VAL A 118 -1.23 1.68 14.24
C VAL A 118 -2.20 1.75 15.42
N ASP A 119 -2.26 2.91 16.04
CA ASP A 119 -3.23 3.21 17.10
C ASP A 119 -4.65 3.30 16.55
N TRP A 120 -5.65 3.06 17.40
CA TRP A 120 -7.06 3.27 17.04
C TRP A 120 -7.38 4.73 16.73
N CYS A 121 -6.64 5.67 17.30
CA CYS A 121 -6.79 7.10 17.12
C CYS A 121 -5.69 7.69 16.24
N PHE A 122 -6.09 8.55 15.31
CA PHE A 122 -5.16 9.24 14.40
C PHE A 122 -4.21 10.17 15.15
N ALA A 123 -4.72 10.84 16.19
CA ALA A 123 -3.96 11.62 17.14
C ALA A 123 -4.41 11.25 18.56
N TRP A 124 -3.68 11.70 19.59
CA TRP A 124 -3.99 11.37 20.97
C TRP A 124 -5.45 11.67 21.31
N GLN A 125 -6.22 10.61 21.58
CA GLN A 125 -7.65 10.66 21.87
C GLN A 125 -8.49 11.43 20.81
N LYS A 126 -8.01 11.56 19.57
CA LYS A 126 -8.66 12.35 18.50
C LYS A 126 -8.68 11.59 17.19
N GLY A 127 -9.81 11.65 16.49
CA GLY A 127 -9.93 11.06 15.15
C GLY A 127 -9.80 9.54 15.17
N CYS A 128 -10.58 8.88 16.02
CA CYS A 128 -10.49 7.45 16.24
C CYS A 128 -11.35 6.62 15.27
N GLY A 129 -10.97 5.36 15.08
CA GLY A 129 -11.64 4.45 14.16
C GLY A 129 -11.37 4.82 12.71
N GLN A 130 -12.41 5.22 11.97
CA GLN A 130 -12.35 5.45 10.53
C GLN A 130 -11.23 6.41 10.14
N LYS A 131 -11.05 7.53 10.84
CA LYS A 131 -10.02 8.52 10.48
C LYS A 131 -8.60 7.97 10.60
N ALA A 132 -8.30 7.18 11.63
CA ALA A 132 -7.02 6.49 11.75
C ALA A 132 -6.84 5.43 10.66
N ALA A 133 -7.91 4.69 10.37
CA ALA A 133 -7.92 3.62 9.38
C ALA A 133 -7.70 4.16 7.95
N ASP A 134 -8.40 5.24 7.60
CA ASP A 134 -8.27 5.94 6.33
C ASP A 134 -6.87 6.52 6.18
N ALA A 135 -6.34 7.17 7.20
CA ALA A 135 -4.98 7.72 7.15
C ALA A 135 -3.94 6.62 6.90
N PHE A 136 -4.10 5.45 7.53
CA PHE A 136 -3.24 4.31 7.23
C PHE A 136 -3.39 3.87 5.77
N CYS A 137 -4.61 3.62 5.29
CA CYS A 137 -4.85 3.20 3.92
C CYS A 137 -4.33 4.23 2.89
N GLN A 138 -4.53 5.52 3.14
CA GLN A 138 -4.02 6.60 2.30
C GLN A 138 -2.50 6.65 2.29
N SER A 139 -1.84 6.39 3.44
CA SER A 139 -0.38 6.24 3.50
C SER A 139 0.15 5.05 2.69
N LYS A 140 -0.74 4.10 2.36
CA LYS A 140 -0.44 2.94 1.52
C LYS A 140 -0.98 3.09 0.09
N GLY A 141 -1.48 4.26 -0.31
CA GLY A 141 -1.94 4.55 -1.68
C GLY A 141 -3.37 4.12 -2.01
N TYR A 142 -4.15 3.76 -1.00
CA TYR A 142 -5.57 3.46 -1.12
C TYR A 142 -6.42 4.71 -0.89
N ALA A 143 -7.69 4.69 -1.34
CA ALA A 143 -8.60 5.81 -1.07
C ALA A 143 -8.94 5.94 0.43
N ALA A 144 -9.28 4.81 1.06
CA ALA A 144 -9.83 4.75 2.40
C ALA A 144 -9.82 3.31 2.95
N ALA A 145 -10.18 3.15 4.21
CA ALA A 145 -10.48 1.86 4.81
C ALA A 145 -11.90 1.40 4.44
N ALA A 146 -12.02 0.20 3.90
CA ALA A 146 -13.28 -0.51 3.69
C ALA A 146 -13.82 -1.08 5.01
N LYS A 147 -12.93 -1.71 5.79
CA LYS A 147 -13.24 -2.37 7.07
C LYS A 147 -12.06 -2.28 8.01
N PHE A 148 -12.31 -2.12 9.31
CA PHE A 148 -11.25 -2.10 10.31
C PHE A 148 -11.80 -2.56 11.66
N SER A 149 -10.91 -3.07 12.52
CA SER A 149 -11.31 -3.57 13.83
C SER A 149 -10.36 -3.07 14.93
N LYS A 150 -10.95 -2.78 16.09
CA LYS A 150 -10.23 -2.34 17.29
C LYS A 150 -9.76 -3.55 18.08
N ALA A 151 -8.56 -3.49 18.67
CA ALA A 151 -8.17 -4.48 19.65
C ALA A 151 -9.12 -4.44 20.85
N LYS A 152 -9.48 -5.61 21.38
CA LYS A 152 -9.92 -5.66 22.78
C LYS A 152 -8.72 -5.20 23.60
N SER A 153 -8.91 -4.25 24.50
CA SER A 153 -7.84 -3.64 25.31
C SER A 153 -6.88 -4.71 25.82
N SER A 154 -5.74 -4.88 25.14
CA SER A 154 -4.74 -5.85 25.50
C SER A 154 -3.56 -5.10 26.07
N ALA A 155 -3.29 -5.38 27.34
CA ALA A 155 -2.17 -4.85 28.09
C ALA A 155 -0.85 -5.21 27.39
N ARG A 156 -0.19 -4.22 26.79
CA ARG A 156 1.26 -4.23 26.52
C ARG A 156 1.79 -2.79 26.52
N PRO A 157 3.09 -2.59 26.82
CA PRO A 157 3.55 -1.39 27.49
C PRO A 157 3.50 -0.19 26.56
N ALA A 158 2.96 0.90 27.10
CA ALA A 158 2.97 2.19 26.46
C ALA A 158 4.41 2.59 26.13
N CYS A 159 4.61 3.09 24.91
CA CYS A 159 5.69 4.05 24.68
C CYS A 159 5.31 5.32 25.48
N SER A 160 5.94 5.49 26.65
CA SER A 160 6.10 6.74 27.41
C SER A 160 5.03 7.83 27.21
N ALA A 161 3.82 7.57 27.70
CA ALA A 161 2.82 8.61 27.94
C ALA A 161 2.95 9.15 29.39
N PRO A 162 2.75 10.46 29.65
CA PRO A 162 2.74 11.00 31.01
C PRO A 162 1.63 10.36 31.85
N ALA A 163 1.98 10.02 33.09
CA ALA A 163 1.33 9.02 33.93
C ALA A 163 -0.02 9.41 34.59
N SER A 164 -0.81 10.35 34.06
CA SER A 164 -2.01 10.84 34.78
C SER A 164 -3.37 10.45 34.20
N SER A 165 -3.46 9.68 33.10
CA SER A 165 -4.75 9.16 32.63
C SER A 165 -4.57 7.85 31.86
N ALA A 166 -4.72 6.73 32.58
CA ALA A 166 -4.49 5.37 32.11
C ALA A 166 -5.59 4.86 31.15
N THR A 167 -5.77 5.52 30.00
CA THR A 167 -6.43 4.87 28.86
C THR A 167 -5.33 4.31 27.97
N THR A 168 -5.05 3.01 28.10
CA THR A 168 -4.09 2.30 27.25
C THR A 168 -4.37 2.61 25.78
N PRO A 169 -3.38 3.02 24.97
CA PRO A 169 -3.55 3.19 23.53
C PRO A 169 -4.05 1.86 22.96
N ILE A 170 -5.30 1.84 22.48
CA ILE A 170 -5.88 0.62 21.93
C ILE A 170 -5.48 0.59 20.47
N ALA A 171 -4.78 -0.44 20.03
CA ALA A 171 -4.30 -0.54 18.67
C ALA A 171 -5.34 -1.10 17.68
N MET A 172 -5.13 -0.86 16.39
CA MET A 172 -5.93 -1.44 15.32
C MET A 172 -5.50 -2.89 15.05
N VAL A 173 -6.45 -3.83 14.96
CA VAL A 173 -6.17 -5.28 14.77
C VAL A 173 -6.08 -5.64 13.31
N SER A 174 -7.06 -5.20 12.52
CA SER A 174 -7.10 -5.47 11.10
C SER A 174 -7.66 -4.30 10.35
N LEU A 175 -7.28 -4.21 9.09
CA LEU A 175 -7.62 -3.12 8.20
C LEU A 175 -7.71 -3.65 6.78
N ARG A 176 -8.86 -3.48 6.15
CA ARG A 176 -9.05 -3.76 4.73
C ARG A 176 -9.14 -2.44 3.99
N CYS A 177 -8.24 -2.19 3.04
CA CYS A 177 -8.23 -0.94 2.29
C CYS A 177 -9.00 -1.05 0.97
N SER A 178 -9.64 0.05 0.57
CA SER A 178 -10.39 0.18 -0.68
C SER A 178 -9.51 0.76 -1.79
N ALA A 179 -9.67 0.24 -3.00
CA ALA A 179 -8.98 0.78 -4.17
C ALA A 179 -9.23 2.30 -4.36
N PRO A 180 -8.28 3.03 -4.97
CA PRO A 180 -8.31 4.49 -5.09
C PRO A 180 -9.56 5.11 -5.76
N ASN A 181 -10.38 4.31 -6.48
CA ASN A 181 -11.61 4.78 -7.16
C ASN A 181 -12.89 4.06 -6.70
N SER A 182 -12.90 3.41 -5.54
CA SER A 182 -14.09 2.69 -5.05
C SER A 182 -15.08 3.64 -4.36
N VAL A 183 -16.35 3.62 -4.81
CA VAL A 183 -17.45 4.38 -4.20
C VAL A 183 -17.74 3.83 -2.80
N ARG A 184 -17.74 4.72 -1.82
CA ARG A 184 -18.03 4.43 -0.41
C ARG A 184 -19.39 3.73 -0.26
N HIS A 185 -19.41 2.61 0.45
CA HIS A 185 -20.61 2.17 1.17
C HIS A 185 -20.43 2.54 2.65
N PRO A 186 -21.34 3.32 3.24
CA PRO A 186 -21.30 3.55 4.68
C PRO A 186 -21.64 2.24 5.39
N ASP A 187 -20.66 1.62 6.07
CA ASP A 187 -20.92 0.47 6.93
C ASP A 187 -21.41 0.94 8.32
N PRO A 188 -22.41 0.25 8.92
CA PRO A 188 -23.22 0.72 10.06
C PRO A 188 -22.52 0.68 11.44
N ALA A 189 -21.20 0.53 11.50
CA ALA A 189 -20.46 0.41 12.77
C ALA A 189 -20.43 1.70 13.63
N SER A 190 -21.08 2.77 13.16
CA SER A 190 -21.35 3.99 13.94
C SER A 190 -22.53 3.86 14.93
N THR A 191 -23.27 2.76 14.91
CA THR A 191 -24.50 2.61 15.71
C THR A 191 -24.42 1.38 16.59
N LEU A 192 -23.61 1.47 17.64
CA LEU A 192 -23.89 0.83 18.92
C LEU A 192 -23.08 1.57 20.00
N SER A 193 -23.34 2.88 20.08
CA SER A 193 -23.15 3.64 21.31
C SER A 193 -24.15 3.09 22.34
N ARG A 194 -23.80 1.98 23.01
CA ARG A 194 -24.39 1.73 24.33
C ARG A 194 -23.93 2.89 25.21
N PRO A 195 -24.82 3.51 26.01
CA PRO A 195 -24.40 4.53 26.95
C PRO A 195 -23.54 3.83 27.99
N VAL A 196 -22.21 3.97 27.87
CA VAL A 196 -21.35 3.74 29.02
C VAL A 196 -21.33 5.06 29.76
N VAL A 197 -22.07 5.02 30.87
CA VAL A 197 -22.10 5.97 31.98
C VAL A 197 -20.77 6.69 32.11
N ALA A 198 -20.83 8.03 32.11
CA ALA A 198 -19.76 8.87 32.58
C ALA A 198 -19.46 8.48 34.04
N ILE A 199 -18.29 7.92 34.28
CA ILE A 199 -17.68 7.94 35.61
C ILE A 199 -16.33 8.59 35.40
N GLY A 200 -16.19 9.76 36.01
CA GLY A 200 -14.98 10.54 35.98
C GLY A 200 -13.78 9.77 36.50
N CYS A 201 -12.64 10.11 35.92
CA CYS A 201 -11.48 10.69 36.59
C CYS A 201 -10.71 11.48 35.52
#